data_AF-R6UUZ6-F1
#
_entry.id   AF-R6UUZ6-F1
#
_cell.length_a   1.000
_cell.length_b   1.000
_cell.length_c   1.000
_cell.angle_alpha   90.00
_cell.angle_beta   90.00
_cell.angle_gamma   90.00
#
_symmetry.space_group_name_H-M   'P 1'
#
loop_
_entity.id
_entity.type
_entity.pdbx_description
1 polymer ?
#
loop_
_entity_poly.entity_id
_entity_poly.type
_entity_poly.pdbx_seq_one_letter_code
_entity_poly.pdbx_strand_id
1 'polypeptide(L)'
;MTLDGRYIPPVPDDAVSRTAGVLGVFVSHGVPVIRIGLHSGETLYAEDGIAFGAYHPAMGELVEGELYYRAECRELEKYSGMTSGRTALFTVPSAEISKAAGQKRRNTVRLINNFGLSGVKFRGDGGIPQYSCRVSLI
;
A
#
# COMPACT_ATOMS: atom_id res chain seq x y z
N MET A 1 4.58 -11.28 -21.28
CA MET A 1 5.49 -10.99 -22.41
C MET A 1 4.60 -10.64 -23.60
N THR A 2 4.85 -9.55 -24.31
CA THR A 2 4.01 -9.13 -25.45
C THR A 2 4.06 -10.13 -26.62
N LEU A 3 3.15 -10.00 -27.59
CA LEU A 3 3.06 -10.88 -28.78
C LEU A 3 4.40 -11.09 -29.50
N ASP A 4 5.18 -10.02 -29.71
CA ASP A 4 6.51 -10.09 -30.36
C ASP A 4 7.68 -10.36 -29.40
N GLY A 5 7.41 -10.57 -28.11
CA GLY A 5 8.43 -10.90 -27.10
C GLY A 5 9.38 -9.78 -26.67
N ARG A 6 9.38 -8.63 -27.35
CA ARG A 6 10.33 -7.52 -27.11
C ARG A 6 10.07 -6.70 -25.85
N TYR A 7 8.92 -6.89 -25.21
CA TYR A 7 8.56 -6.19 -23.98
C TYR A 7 7.97 -7.17 -22.95
N ILE A 8 8.44 -7.03 -21.72
CA ILE A 8 7.89 -7.71 -20.56
C ILE A 8 7.15 -6.64 -19.75
N PRO A 9 5.81 -6.66 -19.77
CA PRO A 9 5.04 -5.77 -18.90
C PRO A 9 5.41 -6.02 -17.44
N PRO A 10 5.40 -4.96 -16.60
CA PRO A 10 5.60 -5.13 -15.18
C PRO A 10 4.57 -6.11 -14.62
N VAL A 11 4.97 -6.89 -13.62
CA VAL A 11 4.03 -7.67 -12.84
C VAL A 11 3.17 -6.74 -11.97
N PRO A 12 1.96 -7.14 -11.56
CA PRO A 12 1.07 -6.29 -10.77
C PRO A 12 1.74 -5.65 -9.55
N ASP A 13 2.51 -6.41 -8.76
CA ASP A 13 3.19 -5.90 -7.58
C ASP A 13 4.27 -4.85 -7.91
N ASP A 14 4.97 -4.97 -9.05
CA ASP A 14 5.93 -3.96 -9.50
C ASP A 14 5.21 -2.66 -9.87
N ALA A 15 4.06 -2.77 -10.54
CA ALA A 15 3.24 -1.60 -10.86
C ALA A 15 2.67 -0.93 -9.61
N VAL A 16 2.22 -1.71 -8.61
CA VAL A 16 1.82 -1.19 -7.29
C VAL A 16 2.97 -0.37 -6.69
N SER A 17 4.15 -0.99 -6.59
CA SER A 17 5.32 -0.39 -5.95
C SER A 17 5.78 0.90 -6.63
N ARG A 18 5.82 0.92 -7.98
CA ARG A 18 6.18 2.12 -8.75
C ARG A 18 5.15 3.22 -8.57
N THR A 19 3.87 2.88 -8.68
CA THR A 19 2.77 3.86 -8.57
C THR A 19 2.68 4.44 -7.17
N ALA A 20 2.93 3.64 -6.11
CA ALA A 20 3.00 4.13 -4.74
C ALA A 20 4.13 5.14 -4.53
N GLY A 21 5.25 4.98 -5.25
CA GLY A 21 6.33 5.97 -5.28
C GLY A 21 5.85 7.31 -5.86
N VAL A 22 5.17 7.27 -7.00
CA VAL A 22 4.59 8.48 -7.63
C VAL A 22 3.53 9.13 -6.75
N LEU A 23 2.62 8.34 -6.16
CA LEU A 23 1.62 8.84 -5.21
C LEU A 23 2.29 9.58 -4.04
N GLY A 24 3.36 9.01 -3.48
CA GLY A 24 4.13 9.66 -2.41
C GLY A 24 4.69 11.03 -2.80
N VAL A 25 5.10 11.23 -4.05
CA VAL A 25 5.57 12.53 -4.55
C VAL A 25 4.43 13.56 -4.58
N PHE A 26 3.26 13.20 -5.07
CA PHE A 26 2.12 14.11 -5.10
C PHE A 26 1.64 14.47 -3.70
N VAL A 27 1.53 13.47 -2.81
CA VAL A 27 1.16 13.66 -1.41
C VAL A 27 2.12 14.60 -0.69
N SER A 28 3.44 14.44 -0.88
CA SER A 28 4.43 15.30 -0.22
C SER A 28 4.39 16.76 -0.69
N HIS A 29 3.85 17.03 -1.88
CA HIS A 29 3.66 18.38 -2.41
C HIS A 29 2.23 18.90 -2.23
N GLY A 30 1.37 18.19 -1.49
CA GLY A 30 -0.02 18.60 -1.26
C GLY A 30 -0.89 18.54 -2.51
N VAL A 31 -0.51 17.77 -3.52
CA VAL A 31 -1.27 17.59 -4.76
C VAL A 31 -2.27 16.44 -4.59
N PRO A 32 -3.59 16.71 -4.63
CA PRO A 32 -4.60 15.67 -4.45
C PRO A 32 -4.68 14.75 -5.67
N VAL A 33 -4.50 13.44 -5.45
CA VAL A 33 -4.71 12.42 -6.49
C VAL A 33 -6.15 11.94 -6.43
N ILE A 34 -6.95 12.28 -7.45
CA ILE A 34 -8.39 12.00 -7.48
C ILE A 34 -8.74 10.54 -7.84
N ARG A 35 -7.84 9.84 -8.53
CA ARG A 35 -8.06 8.46 -8.99
C ARG A 35 -6.74 7.77 -9.32
N ILE A 36 -6.65 6.48 -8.97
CA ILE A 36 -5.55 5.58 -9.35
C ILE A 36 -6.17 4.32 -9.98
N GLY A 37 -5.70 3.95 -11.16
CA GLY A 37 -6.21 2.82 -11.94
C GLY A 37 -7.03 3.24 -13.14
N LEU A 38 -7.30 2.27 -14.02
CA LEU A 38 -8.09 2.47 -15.23
C LEU A 38 -9.58 2.58 -14.91
N HIS A 39 -10.32 3.30 -15.74
CA HIS A 39 -11.77 3.29 -15.70
C HIS A 39 -12.26 1.92 -16.20
N SER A 40 -13.04 1.22 -15.38
CA SER A 40 -13.61 -0.09 -15.70
C SER A 40 -14.71 0.05 -16.76
N GLY A 41 -14.32 0.05 -18.04
CA GLY A 41 -15.23 -0.13 -19.17
C GLY A 41 -15.39 -1.61 -19.54
N GLU A 42 -16.55 -1.99 -20.07
CA GLU A 42 -16.87 -3.38 -20.47
C GLU A 42 -15.83 -3.99 -21.44
N THR A 43 -15.16 -3.15 -22.24
CA THR A 43 -14.13 -3.54 -23.21
C THR A 43 -12.82 -4.04 -22.58
N LEU A 44 -12.59 -3.78 -21.28
CA LEU A 44 -11.41 -4.27 -20.55
C LEU A 44 -11.59 -5.70 -20.02
N TYR A 45 -12.83 -6.20 -19.95
CA TYR A 45 -13.19 -7.50 -19.36
C TYR A 45 -13.61 -8.55 -20.40
N ALA A 46 -13.60 -8.22 -21.69
CA ALA A 46 -13.85 -9.19 -22.75
C ALA A 46 -12.78 -10.31 -22.70
N GLU A 47 -13.10 -11.50 -23.19
CA GLU A 47 -12.11 -12.61 -23.28
C GLU A 47 -10.89 -12.24 -24.16
N ASP A 48 -11.01 -11.18 -24.99
CA ASP A 48 -9.95 -10.52 -25.78
C ASP A 48 -9.36 -9.23 -25.12
N GLY A 49 -9.81 -8.88 -23.92
CA GLY A 49 -9.39 -7.69 -23.16
C GLY A 49 -8.07 -7.88 -22.40
N ILE A 50 -7.25 -6.82 -22.34
CA ILE A 50 -5.85 -6.77 -21.82
C ILE A 50 -5.14 -8.13 -21.94
N ALA A 51 -4.63 -8.44 -23.13
CA ALA A 51 -3.84 -9.65 -23.34
C ALA A 51 -2.58 -9.71 -22.44
N PHE A 52 -2.02 -8.54 -22.04
CA PHE A 52 -0.81 -8.45 -21.23
C PHE A 52 -0.76 -7.14 -20.42
N GLY A 53 -0.42 -7.18 -19.12
CA GLY A 53 -0.19 -5.98 -18.32
C GLY A 53 -0.44 -6.13 -16.81
N ALA A 54 -0.06 -5.11 -16.05
CA ALA A 54 -0.30 -5.01 -14.60
C ALA A 54 -1.69 -4.42 -14.29
N TYR A 55 -2.74 -5.10 -14.73
CA TYR A 55 -4.10 -4.72 -14.36
C TYR A 55 -4.53 -5.45 -13.09
N HIS A 56 -5.10 -4.69 -12.14
CA HIS A 56 -5.79 -5.24 -10.99
C HIS A 56 -7.03 -4.38 -10.71
N PRO A 57 -8.23 -4.96 -10.54
CA PRO A 57 -9.45 -4.19 -10.27
C PRO A 57 -9.33 -3.27 -9.03
N ALA A 58 -8.58 -3.72 -8.02
CA ALA A 58 -8.28 -2.94 -6.81
C ALA A 58 -6.94 -2.19 -6.86
N MET A 59 -6.48 -1.77 -8.04
CA MET A 59 -5.15 -1.14 -8.20
C MET A 59 -4.94 0.04 -7.24
N GLY A 60 -5.93 0.92 -7.14
CA GLY A 60 -5.85 2.10 -6.25
C GLY A 60 -5.65 1.71 -4.79
N GLU A 61 -6.47 0.80 -4.27
CA GLU A 61 -6.35 0.35 -2.87
C GLU A 61 -5.00 -0.32 -2.59
N LEU A 62 -4.49 -1.12 -3.53
CA LEU A 62 -3.16 -1.73 -3.40
C LEU A 62 -2.04 -0.69 -3.36
N VAL A 63 -2.13 0.35 -4.21
CA VAL A 63 -1.15 1.44 -4.27
C VAL A 63 -1.17 2.28 -2.99
N GLU A 64 -2.36 2.64 -2.52
CA GLU A 64 -2.51 3.37 -1.25
C GLU A 64 -2.02 2.55 -0.06
N GLY A 65 -2.35 1.25 -0.03
CA GLY A 65 -1.86 0.33 1.00
C GLY A 65 -0.34 0.18 0.99
N GLU A 66 0.29 0.14 -0.19
CA GLU A 66 1.75 0.10 -0.30
C GLU A 66 2.40 1.40 0.18
N LEU A 67 1.76 2.57 -0.05
CA LEU A 67 2.26 3.83 0.50
C LEU A 67 2.17 3.86 2.03
N TYR A 68 1.06 3.38 2.61
CA TYR A 68 0.92 3.22 4.06
C TYR A 68 1.97 2.28 4.64
N TYR A 69 2.19 1.13 4.01
CA TYR A 69 3.22 0.18 4.43
C TYR A 69 4.60 0.83 4.55
N ARG A 70 4.97 1.67 3.57
CA ARG A 70 6.25 2.41 3.61
C ARG A 70 6.31 3.42 4.76
N ALA A 71 5.21 4.10 5.05
CA ALA A 71 5.13 5.00 6.20
C ALA A 71 5.25 4.24 7.53
N GLU A 72 4.60 3.09 7.65
CA GLU A 72 4.63 2.21 8.82
C GLU A 72 6.03 1.64 9.07
N CYS A 73 6.70 1.16 8.02
CA CYS A 73 8.09 0.71 8.09
C CYS A 73 9.00 1.85 8.58
N ARG A 74 8.87 3.06 8.02
CA ARG A 74 9.66 4.22 8.43
C ARG A 74 9.46 4.60 9.90
N GLU A 75 8.24 4.49 10.41
CA GLU A 75 7.96 4.73 11.83
C GLU A 75 8.56 3.63 12.72
N LEU A 76 8.48 2.35 12.30
CA LEU A 76 9.05 1.23 13.06
C LEU A 76 10.57 1.21 13.04
N GLU A 77 11.21 1.66 11.96
CA GLU A 77 12.68 1.77 11.86
C GLU A 77 13.26 2.65 12.98
N LYS A 78 12.51 3.63 13.49
CA LYS A 78 12.90 4.45 14.65
C LYS A 78 13.04 3.63 15.95
N TYR A 79 12.46 2.44 16.00
CA TYR A 79 12.51 1.50 17.11
C TYR A 79 13.34 0.24 16.78
N SER A 80 14.26 0.34 15.81
CA SER A 80 15.10 -0.77 15.37
C SER A 80 15.74 -1.49 16.56
N GLY A 81 15.61 -2.82 16.59
CA GLY A 81 16.10 -3.67 17.69
C GLY A 81 15.19 -3.76 18.92
N MET A 82 14.12 -2.96 19.01
CA MET A 82 13.17 -2.96 20.14
C MET A 82 11.79 -3.54 19.79
N THR A 83 11.57 -3.94 18.54
CA THR A 83 10.27 -4.42 18.04
C THR A 83 9.99 -5.89 18.35
N SER A 84 11.04 -6.70 18.53
CA SER A 84 10.91 -8.15 18.68
C SER A 84 9.99 -8.55 19.84
N GLY A 85 8.96 -9.35 19.56
CA GLY A 85 7.99 -9.83 20.54
C GLY A 85 6.97 -8.78 21.02
N ARG A 86 7.07 -7.52 20.58
CA ARG A 86 6.14 -6.45 20.94
C ARG A 86 4.99 -6.31 19.96
N THR A 87 3.88 -5.72 20.41
CA THR A 87 2.77 -5.38 19.53
C THR A 87 2.89 -3.93 19.08
N ALA A 88 2.85 -3.69 17.77
CA ALA A 88 2.82 -2.33 17.23
C ALA A 88 1.38 -1.80 17.15
N LEU A 89 1.11 -0.67 17.80
CA LEU A 89 -0.13 0.08 17.65
C LEU A 89 0.10 1.25 16.69
N PHE A 90 -0.44 1.16 15.48
CA PHE A 90 -0.47 2.27 14.54
C PHE A 90 -1.70 3.13 14.75
N THR A 91 -1.48 4.43 14.96
CA THR A 91 -2.54 5.44 14.88
C THR A 91 -2.51 6.04 13.48
N VAL A 92 -3.64 5.96 12.78
CA VAL A 92 -3.84 6.42 11.39
C VAL A 92 -5.17 7.16 11.27
N PRO A 93 -5.44 7.90 10.17
CA PRO A 93 -6.77 8.46 9.94
C PRO A 93 -7.84 7.37 9.98
N SER A 94 -8.96 7.62 10.66
CA SER A 94 -10.01 6.60 10.87
C SER A 94 -10.54 5.98 9.57
N ALA A 95 -10.64 6.78 8.50
CA ALA A 95 -11.09 6.33 7.18
C ALA A 95 -10.05 5.45 6.45
N GLU A 96 -8.78 5.49 6.89
CA GLU A 96 -7.66 4.87 6.17
C GLU A 96 -7.15 3.60 6.87
N ILE A 97 -7.80 3.16 7.97
CA ILE A 97 -7.42 1.93 8.71
C ILE A 97 -7.34 0.70 7.79
N SER A 98 -8.31 0.54 6.86
CA SER A 98 -8.30 -0.61 5.94
C SER A 98 -7.11 -0.58 4.98
N LYS A 99 -6.72 0.62 4.52
CA LYS A 99 -5.58 0.80 3.62
C LYS A 99 -4.27 0.56 4.36
N ALA A 100 -4.17 1.03 5.61
CA ALA A 100 -3.04 0.80 6.49
C ALA A 100 -2.85 -0.69 6.80
N ALA A 101 -3.90 -1.40 7.21
CA ALA A 101 -3.87 -2.86 7.39
C ALA A 101 -3.54 -3.62 6.08
N GLY A 102 -3.86 -3.01 4.94
CA GLY A 102 -3.66 -3.54 3.60
C GLY A 102 -4.72 -4.56 3.22
N GLN A 103 -4.93 -4.72 1.91
CA GLN A 103 -5.89 -5.68 1.37
C GLN A 103 -5.60 -7.08 1.93
N LYS A 104 -6.63 -7.76 2.47
CA LYS A 104 -6.49 -9.08 3.13
C LYS A 104 -5.43 -9.10 4.25
N ARG A 105 -5.22 -7.97 4.94
CA ARG A 105 -4.21 -7.78 6.00
C ARG A 105 -2.77 -7.98 5.52
N ARG A 106 -2.50 -7.76 4.23
CA ARG A 106 -1.17 -7.95 3.63
C ARG A 106 -0.08 -7.15 4.36
N ASN A 107 -0.36 -5.91 4.75
CA ASN A 107 0.63 -5.07 5.44
C ASN A 107 0.86 -5.57 6.86
N THR A 108 -0.19 -5.89 7.62
CA THR A 108 -0.06 -6.48 8.96
C THR A 108 0.86 -7.70 8.95
N VAL A 109 0.67 -8.63 8.02
CA VAL A 109 1.51 -9.83 7.90
C VAL A 109 2.95 -9.46 7.56
N ARG A 110 3.17 -8.54 6.61
CA ARG A 110 4.52 -8.07 6.22
C ARG A 110 5.23 -7.40 7.39
N LEU A 111 4.55 -6.57 8.17
CA LEU A 111 5.15 -5.86 9.31
C LEU A 111 5.54 -6.84 10.42
N ILE A 112 4.68 -7.82 10.72
CA ILE A 112 4.98 -8.88 11.69
C ILE A 112 6.24 -9.64 11.28
N ASN A 113 6.30 -10.09 10.02
CA ASN A 113 7.43 -10.87 9.52
C ASN A 113 8.73 -10.07 9.44
N ASN A 114 8.66 -8.81 9.00
CA ASN A 114 9.86 -8.00 8.76
C ASN A 114 10.45 -7.39 10.03
N PHE A 115 9.63 -7.13 11.06
CA PHE A 115 10.05 -6.49 12.31
C PHE A 115 10.00 -7.42 13.53
N GLY A 116 9.61 -8.68 13.36
CA GLY A 116 9.52 -9.66 14.45
C GLY A 116 8.47 -9.33 15.51
N LEU A 117 7.40 -8.61 15.12
CA LEU A 117 6.35 -8.19 16.04
C LEU A 117 5.51 -9.40 16.48
N SER A 118 4.97 -9.37 17.70
CA SER A 118 3.96 -10.35 18.14
C SER A 118 2.56 -10.04 17.60
N GLY A 119 2.33 -8.80 17.17
CA GLY A 119 1.07 -8.38 16.59
C GLY A 119 1.09 -6.94 16.08
N VAL A 120 0.06 -6.59 15.30
CA VAL A 120 -0.18 -5.22 14.82
C VAL A 120 -1.62 -4.86 15.08
N LYS A 121 -1.85 -3.66 15.64
CA LYS A 121 -3.17 -3.08 15.89
C LYS A 121 -3.26 -1.71 15.26
N PHE A 122 -4.47 -1.32 14.89
CA PHE A 122 -4.77 -0.02 14.31
C PHE A 122 -5.77 0.74 15.17
N ARG A 123 -5.57 2.05 15.28
CA ARG A 123 -6.49 3.00 15.91
C ARG A 123 -6.71 4.18 14.99
N GLY A 124 -7.97 4.56 14.80
CA GLY A 124 -8.37 5.75 14.05
C GLY A 124 -8.21 7.03 14.88
N ASP A 125 -7.63 8.07 14.27
CA ASP A 125 -7.52 9.41 14.83
C ASP A 125 -7.71 10.45 13.71
N GLY A 126 -8.67 11.36 13.88
CA GLY A 126 -8.97 12.41 12.89
C GLY A 126 -7.91 13.52 12.81
N GLY A 127 -6.99 13.59 13.76
CA GLY A 127 -5.89 14.57 13.76
C GLY A 127 -4.67 14.17 12.93
N ILE A 128 -4.65 12.95 12.37
CA ILE A 128 -3.52 12.46 11.57
C ILE A 128 -3.77 12.77 10.08
N PRO A 129 -2.77 13.31 9.34
CA PRO A 129 -2.88 13.49 7.90
C PRO A 129 -2.99 12.17 7.12
N GLN A 130 -3.54 12.22 5.92
CA GLN A 130 -3.58 11.07 5.01
C GLN A 130 -2.16 10.55 4.71
N TYR A 131 -2.03 9.23 4.52
CA TYR A 131 -0.76 8.53 4.27
C TYR A 131 0.33 8.75 5.32
N SER A 132 -0.08 9.19 6.52
CA SER A 132 0.79 9.33 7.70
C SER A 132 0.32 8.40 8.81
N CYS A 133 1.24 8.02 9.68
CA CYS A 133 0.94 7.21 10.86
C CYS A 133 1.84 7.59 12.04
N ARG A 134 1.42 7.20 13.24
CA ARG A 134 2.26 7.20 14.45
C ARG A 134 2.26 5.80 15.02
N VAL A 135 3.41 5.30 15.45
CA VAL A 135 3.51 3.99 16.07
C VAL A 135 3.78 4.10 17.56
N SER A 136 3.25 3.15 18.33
CA SER A 136 3.61 2.94 19.72
C SER A 136 3.77 1.43 19.95
N LEU A 137 4.83 1.05 20.65
CA LEU A 137 5.06 -0.35 21.02
C LEU A 137 4.40 -0.61 22.37
N ILE A 138 3.51 -1.60 22.41
CA ILE A 138 2.81 -2.07 23.61
C ILE A 138 3.19 -3.51 23.95
#